data_AF-A0A926YLM8-F1
#
_entry.id   AF-A0A926YLM8-F1
#
_cell.length_a   1.000
_cell.length_b   1.000
_cell.length_c   1.000
_cell.angle_alpha   90.00
_cell.angle_beta   90.00
_cell.angle_gamma   90.00
#
_symmetry.space_group_name_H-M   'P 1'
#
loop_
_entity.id
_entity.type
_entity.pdbx_description
1 polymer ?
#
loop_
_entity_poly.entity_id
_entity_poly.type
_entity_poly.pdbx_seq_one_letter_code
_entity_poly.pdbx_strand_id
1 'polypeptide(L)'
;MSQPSQASAPNKPQPNQPQPRSRAELITFGIASLLLATVVGLVGYTWLDEQQQQPPLLSVLNTEPIRAAKGQFYVPITVTNSGGDTAESVHVLAELRIGGTIVETGTLEIDFLSSKEEAEGAFIFSRDPRQGQLSLRVASYKLP
;
A
#
# COMPACT_ATOMS: atom_id res chain seq x y z
N MET A 1 -2.42 -46.84 -79.31
CA MET A 1 -3.57 -46.15 -78.67
C MET A 1 -3.02 -45.42 -77.45
N SER A 2 -2.84 -44.11 -77.56
CA SER A 2 -2.22 -43.28 -76.53
C SER A 2 -3.17 -42.12 -76.23
N GLN A 3 -3.70 -42.03 -75.01
CA GLN A 3 -4.47 -40.88 -74.54
C GLN A 3 -3.49 -39.79 -74.06
N PRO A 4 -3.70 -38.49 -74.38
CA PRO A 4 -2.86 -37.43 -73.86
C PRO A 4 -3.31 -36.98 -72.47
N SER A 5 -2.31 -36.79 -71.61
CA SER A 5 -2.40 -36.23 -70.26
C SER A 5 -2.84 -34.75 -70.30
N GLN A 6 -3.94 -34.40 -69.64
CA GLN A 6 -4.33 -32.99 -69.46
C GLN A 6 -3.54 -32.38 -68.30
N ALA A 7 -2.74 -31.37 -68.61
CA ALA A 7 -2.04 -30.54 -67.63
C ALA A 7 -3.02 -29.58 -66.94
N SER A 8 -3.00 -29.54 -65.61
CA SER A 8 -3.76 -28.59 -64.78
C SER A 8 -3.20 -27.18 -64.91
N ALA A 9 -4.05 -26.20 -65.20
CA ALA A 9 -3.67 -24.78 -65.25
C ALA A 9 -3.39 -24.21 -63.84
N PRO A 10 -2.45 -23.27 -63.67
CA PRO A 10 -2.12 -22.71 -62.36
C PRO A 10 -3.18 -21.71 -61.89
N ASN A 11 -3.67 -21.90 -60.66
CA ASN A 11 -4.66 -21.04 -60.04
C ASN A 11 -4.02 -19.68 -59.67
N LYS A 12 -4.51 -18.57 -60.24
CA LYS A 12 -4.00 -17.22 -59.90
C LYS A 12 -4.52 -16.81 -58.51
N PRO A 13 -3.67 -16.31 -57.60
CA PRO A 13 -4.14 -15.78 -56.31
C PRO A 13 -5.00 -14.54 -56.54
N GLN A 14 -6.24 -14.58 -56.06
CA GLN A 14 -7.17 -13.43 -56.10
C GLN A 14 -6.74 -12.36 -55.09
N PRO A 15 -6.81 -11.06 -55.45
CA PRO A 15 -6.49 -9.97 -54.53
C PRO A 15 -7.55 -9.89 -53.44
N ASN A 16 -7.12 -9.98 -52.18
CA ASN A 16 -7.96 -9.91 -51.00
C ASN A 16 -8.58 -8.50 -50.90
N GLN A 17 -9.88 -8.35 -51.15
CA GLN A 17 -10.54 -7.04 -51.04
C GLN A 17 -10.74 -6.67 -49.57
N PRO A 18 -10.41 -5.44 -49.15
CA PRO A 18 -10.56 -5.00 -47.77
C PRO A 18 -12.03 -5.02 -47.37
N GLN A 19 -12.37 -5.86 -46.38
CA GLN A 19 -13.75 -5.92 -45.88
C GLN A 19 -14.12 -4.62 -45.16
N PRO A 20 -15.30 -4.04 -45.45
CA PRO A 20 -15.76 -2.82 -44.78
C PRO A 20 -16.02 -3.11 -43.29
N ARG A 21 -15.52 -2.24 -42.40
CA ARG A 21 -15.69 -2.38 -40.95
C ARG A 21 -17.16 -2.50 -40.57
N SER A 22 -17.50 -3.53 -39.81
CA SER A 22 -18.87 -3.75 -39.35
C SER A 22 -19.25 -2.70 -38.31
N ARG A 23 -20.53 -2.28 -38.27
CA ARG A 23 -21.03 -1.32 -37.25
C ARG A 23 -20.76 -1.80 -35.82
N ALA A 24 -20.76 -3.12 -35.61
CA ALA A 24 -20.38 -3.72 -34.34
C ALA A 24 -18.90 -3.48 -33.99
N GLU A 25 -18.00 -3.54 -34.98
CA GLU A 25 -16.56 -3.26 -34.80
C GLU A 25 -16.33 -1.82 -34.34
N LEU A 26 -17.05 -0.85 -34.93
CA LEU A 26 -16.98 0.56 -34.51
C LEU A 26 -17.52 0.78 -33.10
N ILE A 27 -18.61 0.10 -32.73
CA ILE A 27 -19.18 0.17 -31.36
C ILE A 27 -18.20 -0.42 -30.35
N THR A 28 -17.68 -1.62 -30.61
CA THR A 28 -16.68 -2.27 -29.74
C THR A 28 -15.41 -1.43 -29.63
N PHE A 29 -14.94 -0.86 -30.74
CA PHE A 29 -13.79 0.05 -30.74
C PHE A 29 -14.07 1.31 -29.90
N GLY A 30 -15.26 1.89 -30.02
CA GLY A 30 -15.67 3.06 -29.23
C GLY A 30 -15.72 2.75 -27.73
N ILE A 31 -16.31 1.62 -27.34
CA ILE A 31 -16.37 1.18 -25.94
C ILE A 31 -14.96 0.91 -25.40
N ALA A 32 -14.13 0.19 -26.16
CA ALA A 32 -12.75 -0.09 -25.75
C ALA A 32 -11.93 1.19 -25.60
N SER A 33 -12.06 2.14 -26.54
CA SER A 33 -11.39 3.44 -26.48
C SER A 33 -11.86 4.27 -25.30
N LEU A 34 -13.16 4.25 -24.98
CA LEU A 34 -13.71 4.95 -23.83
C LEU A 34 -13.17 4.38 -22.53
N LEU A 35 -13.18 3.04 -22.37
CA LEU A 35 -12.62 2.38 -21.19
C LEU A 35 -11.13 2.70 -21.02
N LEU A 36 -10.36 2.66 -22.10
CA LEU A 36 -8.94 3.03 -22.07
C LEU A 36 -8.75 4.49 -21.66
N ALA A 37 -9.54 5.42 -22.23
CA ALA A 37 -9.48 6.83 -21.88
C ALA A 37 -9.86 7.06 -20.41
N THR A 38 -10.84 6.31 -19.87
CA THR A 38 -11.19 6.37 -18.45
C THR A 38 -10.03 5.91 -17.56
N VAL A 39 -9.39 4.79 -17.88
CA VAL A 39 -8.24 4.30 -17.10
C VAL A 39 -7.08 5.30 -17.15
N VAL A 40 -6.73 5.80 -18.34
CA VAL A 40 -5.67 6.82 -18.50
C VAL A 40 -6.03 8.11 -17.75
N GLY A 41 -7.28 8.55 -17.82
CA GLY A 41 -7.78 9.72 -17.11
C GLY A 41 -7.71 9.56 -15.59
N LEU A 42 -8.06 8.39 -15.05
CA LEU A 42 -7.93 8.08 -13.63
C LEU A 42 -6.47 8.05 -13.19
N VAL A 43 -5.58 7.42 -13.97
CA VAL A 43 -4.14 7.40 -13.67
C VAL A 43 -3.54 8.81 -13.71
N GLY A 44 -3.90 9.61 -14.72
CA GLY A 44 -3.49 11.01 -14.80
C GLY A 44 -4.01 11.82 -13.61
N TYR A 45 -5.27 11.63 -13.22
CA TYR A 45 -5.86 12.27 -12.05
C TYR A 45 -5.10 11.93 -10.76
N THR A 46 -4.75 10.65 -10.55
CA THR A 46 -3.96 10.24 -9.36
C THR A 46 -2.58 10.88 -9.32
N TRP A 47 -2.01 11.22 -10.47
CA TRP A 47 -0.68 11.85 -10.56
C TRP A 47 -0.70 13.35 -10.21
N LEU A 48 -1.83 14.03 -10.45
CA LEU A 48 -1.99 15.45 -10.07
C LEU A 48 -2.37 15.63 -8.59
N ASP A 49 -2.73 14.55 -7.87
CA ASP A 49 -3.08 14.61 -6.46
C ASP A 49 -1.81 14.71 -5.60
N GLU A 50 -1.35 15.93 -5.34
CA GLU A 50 -0.19 16.25 -4.50
C GLU A 50 -0.28 15.68 -3.07
N GLN A 51 -1.46 15.19 -2.65
CA GLN A 51 -1.62 14.47 -1.37
C GLN A 51 -0.74 13.21 -1.27
N GLN A 52 -0.26 12.64 -2.39
CA GLN A 52 0.67 11.51 -2.37
C GLN A 52 2.12 11.87 -2.05
N GLN A 53 2.51 13.15 -2.06
CA GLN A 53 3.92 13.57 -1.89
C GLN A 53 4.23 14.19 -0.51
N GLN A 54 3.39 13.92 0.48
CA GLN A 54 3.61 14.42 1.83
C GLN A 54 4.55 13.47 2.59
N PRO A 55 5.57 13.98 3.30
CA PRO A 55 6.47 13.12 4.08
C PRO A 55 5.70 12.31 5.12
N PRO A 56 6.27 11.20 5.65
CA PRO A 56 5.59 10.40 6.64
C PRO A 56 5.28 11.23 7.89
N LEU A 57 4.03 11.17 8.34
CA LEU A 57 3.57 11.87 9.53
C LEU A 57 3.13 10.85 10.57
N LEU A 58 4.07 10.50 11.45
CA LEU A 58 3.95 9.40 12.39
C LEU A 58 3.44 9.89 13.75
N SER A 59 2.43 9.21 14.27
CA SER A 59 1.97 9.40 15.65
C SER A 59 1.83 8.07 16.35
N VAL A 60 1.93 8.07 17.69
CA VAL A 60 1.74 6.87 18.51
C VAL A 60 0.73 7.17 19.60
N LEU A 61 -0.24 6.28 19.76
CA LEU A 61 -1.30 6.38 20.74
C LEU A 61 -1.42 5.07 21.51
N ASN A 62 -1.79 5.17 22.78
CA ASN A 62 -2.30 4.04 23.52
C ASN A 62 -3.83 4.02 23.34
N THR A 63 -4.30 3.09 22.52
CA THR A 63 -5.70 2.99 22.09
C THR A 63 -6.53 2.04 22.96
N GLU A 64 -5.89 1.16 23.73
CA GLU A 64 -6.57 0.12 24.52
C GLU A 64 -6.20 0.13 26.01
N PRO A 65 -7.05 -0.43 26.88
CA PRO A 65 -6.73 -0.55 28.30
C PRO A 65 -5.47 -1.40 28.55
N ILE A 66 -4.66 -0.96 29.52
CA ILE A 66 -3.50 -1.72 30.00
C ILE A 66 -3.97 -3.05 30.61
N ARG A 67 -3.44 -4.16 30.10
CA ARG A 67 -3.74 -5.51 30.59
C ARG A 67 -2.66 -5.99 31.55
N ALA A 68 -3.05 -6.47 32.73
CA ALA A 68 -2.14 -7.06 33.69
C ALA A 68 -2.23 -8.59 33.65
N ALA A 69 -1.11 -9.28 33.43
CA ALA A 69 -1.05 -10.73 33.39
C ALA A 69 0.30 -11.23 33.94
N LYS A 70 0.26 -12.21 34.85
CA LYS A 70 1.47 -12.85 35.43
C LYS A 70 2.51 -11.85 35.98
N GLY A 71 2.07 -10.76 36.57
CA GLY A 71 2.95 -9.72 37.13
C GLY A 71 3.59 -8.78 36.11
N GLN A 72 3.15 -8.83 34.85
CA GLN A 72 3.55 -7.91 33.78
C GLN A 72 2.37 -7.06 33.34
N PHE A 73 2.68 -5.89 32.77
CA PHE A 73 1.71 -4.92 32.29
C PHE A 73 1.91 -4.70 30.79
N TYR A 74 0.91 -5.11 30.02
CA TYR A 74 0.88 -4.98 28.57
C TYR A 74 0.19 -3.68 28.23
N VAL A 75 0.91 -2.80 27.53
CA VAL A 75 0.42 -1.52 27.06
C VAL A 75 0.30 -1.59 25.54
N PRO A 76 -0.90 -1.83 24.99
CA PRO A 76 -1.13 -1.80 23.56
C PRO A 76 -0.88 -0.40 23.01
N ILE A 77 -0.33 -0.33 21.81
CA ILE A 77 -0.12 0.91 21.09
C ILE A 77 -0.53 0.74 19.63
N THR A 78 -0.95 1.85 19.05
CA THR A 78 -1.17 1.99 17.61
C THR A 78 -0.26 3.11 17.12
N VAL A 79 0.50 2.83 16.07
CA VAL A 79 1.32 3.80 15.36
C VAL A 79 0.66 4.08 14.01
N THR A 80 0.35 5.34 13.73
CA THR A 80 -0.35 5.74 12.51
C THR A 80 0.57 6.59 11.65
N ASN A 81 0.67 6.27 10.35
CA ASN A 81 1.28 7.16 9.36
C ASN A 81 0.19 7.91 8.60
N SER A 82 -0.04 9.15 9.00
CA SER A 82 -1.01 10.05 8.36
C SER A 82 -0.44 10.79 7.13
N GLY A 83 0.84 10.57 6.81
CA GLY A 83 1.53 11.18 5.68
C GLY A 83 1.30 10.44 4.35
N GLY A 84 1.92 10.95 3.29
CA GLY A 84 1.83 10.45 1.91
C GLY A 84 2.87 9.39 1.53
N ASP A 85 4.03 9.40 2.20
CA ASP A 85 5.12 8.46 1.96
C ASP A 85 5.15 7.30 2.96
N THR A 86 5.75 6.18 2.55
CA THR A 86 6.06 5.04 3.43
C THR A 86 7.24 5.38 4.35
N ALA A 87 7.12 5.02 5.62
CA ALA A 87 8.24 5.02 6.56
C ALA A 87 8.73 3.59 6.78
N GLU A 88 10.04 3.42 6.92
CA GLU A 88 10.66 2.16 7.29
C GLU A 88 11.41 2.28 8.62
N SER A 89 11.69 1.13 9.26
CA SER A 89 12.42 1.05 10.55
C SER A 89 11.94 2.11 11.55
N VAL A 90 10.62 2.18 11.73
CA VAL A 90 9.99 3.13 12.65
C VAL A 90 10.27 2.66 14.08
N HIS A 91 11.10 3.41 14.79
CA HIS A 91 11.44 3.12 16.17
C HIS A 91 10.53 3.89 17.11
N VAL A 92 9.82 3.18 17.98
CA VAL A 92 8.99 3.75 19.04
C VAL A 92 9.69 3.56 20.37
N LEU A 93 9.77 4.62 21.16
CA LEU A 93 10.32 4.60 22.51
C LEU A 93 9.19 4.76 23.52
N ALA A 94 9.23 3.95 24.56
CA ALA A 94 8.39 4.09 25.74
C ALA A 94 9.25 4.35 26.97
N GLU A 95 8.89 5.34 27.78
CA GLU A 95 9.55 5.65 29.04
C GLU A 95 8.52 5.71 30.17
N LEU A 96 8.69 4.88 31.19
CA LEU A 96 7.88 4.92 32.40
C LEU A 96 8.62 5.69 33.50
N ARG A 97 8.03 6.80 33.95
CA ARG A 97 8.53 7.58 35.09
C ARG A 97 7.64 7.41 36.31
N ILE A 98 8.22 7.05 37.45
CA ILE A 98 7.53 7.01 38.75
C ILE A 98 8.27 7.94 39.71
N GLY A 99 7.56 8.90 40.32
CA GLY A 99 8.19 9.92 41.17
C GLY A 99 9.22 10.78 40.42
N GLY A 100 8.99 11.05 39.13
CA GLY A 100 9.88 11.86 38.28
C GLY A 100 11.14 11.15 37.77
N THR A 101 11.43 9.94 38.23
CA THR A 101 12.59 9.15 37.77
C THR A 101 12.15 8.14 36.73
N ILE A 102 12.92 7.98 35.65
CA ILE A 102 12.71 6.90 34.67
C ILE A 102 13.05 5.59 35.37
N VAL A 103 12.04 4.73 35.52
CA VAL A 103 12.19 3.43 36.19
C VAL A 103 12.25 2.26 35.22
N GLU A 104 11.76 2.46 33.99
CA GLU A 104 11.73 1.43 32.95
C GLU A 104 11.59 2.09 31.57
N THR A 105 12.19 1.47 30.54
CA THR A 105 12.15 1.93 29.16
C THR A 105 11.91 0.75 28.22
N GLY A 106 11.28 0.99 27.07
CA GLY A 106 11.08 -0.02 26.03
C GLY A 106 11.28 0.56 24.64
N THR A 107 11.65 -0.31 23.71
CA THR A 107 11.77 0.01 22.28
C THR A 107 10.98 -0.99 21.45
N LEU A 108 10.29 -0.50 20.42
CA LEU A 108 9.63 -1.31 19.41
C LEU A 108 10.08 -0.80 18.03
N GLU A 109 10.40 -1.71 17.11
CA GLU A 109 10.64 -1.37 15.70
C GLU A 109 9.49 -1.91 14.86
N ILE A 110 9.03 -1.10 13.90
CA ILE A 110 8.09 -1.49 12.86
C ILE A 110 8.86 -1.37 11.53
N ASP A 111 8.99 -2.49 10.83
CA ASP A 111 9.81 -2.58 9.63
C ASP A 111 9.33 -1.63 8.52
N PHE A 112 8.01 -1.60 8.30
CA PHE A 112 7.36 -0.79 7.27
C PHE A 112 6.03 -0.25 7.78
N LEU A 113 5.74 1.01 7.46
CA LEU A 113 4.46 1.65 7.72
C LEU A 113 4.07 2.56 6.55
N SER A 114 3.17 2.06 5.71
CA SER A 114 2.75 2.70 4.47
C SER A 114 1.95 3.98 4.75
N SER A 115 1.74 4.78 3.69
CA SER A 115 0.85 5.94 3.77
C SER A 115 -0.56 5.53 4.21
N LYS A 116 -1.10 6.29 5.17
CA LYS A 116 -2.44 6.11 5.76
C LYS A 116 -2.64 4.74 6.42
N GLU A 117 -1.55 4.06 6.76
CA GLU A 117 -1.55 2.77 7.45
C GLU A 117 -1.42 2.95 8.97
N GLU A 118 -1.92 1.95 9.70
CA GLU A 118 -1.75 1.80 11.14
C GLU A 118 -1.05 0.48 11.44
N ALA A 119 -0.13 0.49 12.40
CA ALA A 119 0.52 -0.70 12.93
C ALA A 119 0.27 -0.81 14.43
N GLU A 120 -0.13 -2.01 14.86
CA GLU A 120 -0.38 -2.31 16.26
C GLU A 120 0.80 -3.03 16.91
N GLY A 121 1.02 -2.75 18.19
CA GLY A 121 2.05 -3.39 18.99
C GLY A 121 1.74 -3.29 20.47
N ALA A 122 2.65 -3.79 21.30
CA ALA A 122 2.54 -3.62 22.74
C ALA A 122 3.91 -3.49 23.39
N PHE A 123 4.01 -2.58 24.35
CA PHE A 123 5.10 -2.57 25.33
C PHE A 123 4.74 -3.43 26.53
N ILE A 124 5.72 -4.14 27.08
CA ILE A 124 5.56 -4.96 28.28
C ILE A 124 6.43 -4.39 29.37
N PHE A 125 5.82 -3.96 30.47
CA PHE A 125 6.49 -3.40 31.63
C PHE A 125 6.42 -4.37 32.82
N SER A 126 7.47 -4.38 33.62
CA SER A 126 7.51 -5.07 34.91
C SER A 126 6.85 -4.27 36.03
N ARG A 127 6.78 -2.95 35.90
CA ARG A 127 6.07 -2.06 36.83
C ARG A 127 4.75 -1.59 36.24
N ASP A 128 3.77 -1.32 37.11
CA ASP A 128 2.46 -0.84 36.67
C ASP A 128 2.58 0.58 36.10
N PRO A 129 2.35 0.79 34.78
CA PRO A 129 2.49 2.11 34.17
C PRO A 129 1.47 3.12 34.72
N ARG A 130 0.39 2.66 35.35
CA ARG A 130 -0.66 3.50 35.98
C ARG A 130 -0.19 4.17 37.28
N GLN A 131 0.91 3.71 37.86
CA GLN A 131 1.49 4.30 39.07
C GLN A 131 2.40 5.52 38.78
N GLY A 132 2.57 5.85 37.51
CA GLY A 132 3.46 6.92 37.07
C GLY A 132 3.00 7.57 35.79
N GLN A 133 3.95 8.16 35.08
CA GLN A 133 3.75 8.78 33.79
C GLN A 133 4.44 7.95 32.72
N LEU A 134 3.64 7.34 31.85
CA LEU A 134 4.12 6.68 30.65
C LEU A 134 4.20 7.69 29.51
N SER A 135 5.37 7.84 28.90
CA SER A 135 5.58 8.62 27.69
C SER A 135 5.85 7.70 26.52
N LEU A 136 5.11 7.90 25.42
CA LEU A 136 5.30 7.20 24.15
C LEU A 136 5.70 8.22 23.10
N ARG A 137 6.69 7.91 22.28
CA ARG A 137 7.05 8.74 21.13
C ARG A 137 7.64 7.90 20.01
N VAL A 138 7.40 8.32 18.79
CA VAL A 138 8.21 7.89 17.65
C VAL A 138 9.57 8.57 17.76
N ALA A 139 10.64 7.79 17.76
CA ALA A 139 12.00 8.26 17.95
C ALA A 139 12.74 8.50 16.63
N SER A 140 12.52 7.64 15.64
CA SER A 140 13.15 7.74 14.33
C SER A 140 12.40 6.90 13.30
N TYR A 141 12.64 7.21 12.02
CA TYR A 141 12.25 6.40 10.86
C TYR A 141 13.29 6.62 9.76
N LYS A 142 13.29 5.77 8.74
CA LYS A 142 14.02 5.99 7.48
C LYS A 142 13.05 6.02 6.30
N LEU A 143 13.45 6.64 5.20
CA LEU A 143 12.73 6.56 3.94
C LEU A 143 13.18 5.29 3.19
N PRO A 144 12.30 4.68 2.36
CA PRO A 144 12.63 3.54 1.50
C PRO A 144 13.71 3.85 0.46
#